data_AF-A0A9E4UVM5-F1
#
_entry.id   AF-A0A9E4UVM5-F1
#
_cell.length_a   1.000
_cell.length_b   1.000
_cell.length_c   1.000
_cell.angle_alpha   90.00
_cell.angle_beta   90.00
_cell.angle_gamma   90.00
#
_symmetry.space_group_name_H-M   'P 1'
#
loop_
_entity.id
_entity.type
_entity.pdbx_description
1 polymer ?
#
loop_
_entity_poly.entity_id
_entity_poly.type
_entity_poly.pdbx_seq_one_letter_code
_entity_poly.pdbx_strand_id
1 'polypeptide(L)'
;MVALFLVLPSFASAQRVIPHAFFGSATVNGSPAIDGTVVAALVDGRQVAAKAVSDGSYPVLLVEPVADSFVGKTVTFTIGG
;
A
#
# COMPACT_ATOMS: atom_id res chain seq x y z
N MET A 1 -18.95 -17.00 51.14
CA MET A 1 -18.20 -17.38 49.93
C MET A 1 -18.02 -16.11 49.11
N VAL A 2 -16.80 -15.59 48.98
CA VAL A 2 -16.50 -14.38 48.18
C VAL A 2 -15.87 -14.86 46.87
N ALA A 3 -16.35 -14.37 45.74
CA ALA A 3 -15.81 -14.70 44.42
C ALA A 3 -14.96 -13.54 43.89
N LEU A 4 -13.74 -13.84 43.46
CA LEU A 4 -12.82 -12.90 42.82
C LEU A 4 -12.97 -13.01 41.29
N PHE A 5 -13.47 -11.95 40.66
CA PHE A 5 -13.53 -11.85 39.20
C PHE A 5 -12.26 -11.15 38.69
N LEU A 6 -11.37 -11.91 38.03
CA LEU A 6 -10.17 -11.40 37.37
C LEU A 6 -10.50 -11.01 35.93
N VAL A 7 -10.41 -9.71 35.62
CA VAL A 7 -10.44 -9.23 34.23
C VAL A 7 -9.01 -9.32 33.69
N LEU A 8 -8.72 -10.37 32.93
CA LEU A 8 -7.42 -10.54 32.28
C LEU A 8 -7.39 -9.71 30.99
N PRO A 9 -6.42 -8.80 30.79
CA PRO A 9 -6.29 -8.10 29.53
C PRO A 9 -5.91 -9.09 28.42
N SER A 10 -6.70 -9.10 27.35
CA SER A 10 -6.38 -9.86 26.14
C SER A 10 -5.22 -9.18 25.42
N PHE A 11 -4.04 -9.79 25.41
CA PHE A 11 -2.96 -9.37 24.51
C PHE A 11 -3.24 -9.93 23.11
N ALA A 12 -3.70 -9.08 22.20
CA ALA A 12 -3.79 -9.42 20.79
C ALA A 12 -2.42 -9.19 20.13
N SER A 13 -1.85 -10.25 19.55
CA SER A 13 -0.68 -10.13 18.67
C SER A 13 -1.17 -9.83 17.25
N ALA A 14 -1.05 -8.59 16.79
CA ALA A 14 -1.24 -8.28 15.37
C ALA A 14 -0.01 -8.76 14.60
N GLN A 15 -0.13 -9.87 13.87
CA GLN A 15 0.92 -10.32 12.95
C GLN A 15 1.19 -9.21 11.93
N ARG A 16 2.45 -8.79 11.79
CA ARG A 16 2.83 -7.81 10.77
C ARG A 16 2.50 -8.39 9.39
N VAL A 17 1.66 -7.68 8.64
CA VAL A 17 1.32 -8.05 7.27
C VAL A 17 2.55 -7.78 6.40
N ILE A 18 2.95 -8.76 5.58
CA ILE A 18 4.02 -8.57 4.60
C ILE A 18 3.47 -7.63 3.51
N PRO A 19 4.10 -6.48 3.24
CA PRO A 19 3.65 -5.56 2.20
C PRO A 19 3.65 -6.20 0.82
N HIS A 20 2.70 -5.81 -0.01
CA HIS A 20 2.77 -6.10 -1.44
C HIS A 20 3.75 -5.10 -2.09
N ALA A 21 4.76 -5.61 -2.79
CA ALA A 21 5.78 -4.81 -3.45
C ALA A 21 5.55 -4.77 -4.96
N PHE A 22 5.46 -3.57 -5.53
CA PHE A 22 5.30 -3.34 -6.97
C PHE A 22 6.41 -2.46 -7.50
N PHE A 23 7.00 -2.82 -8.62
CA PHE A 23 8.00 -2.03 -9.33
C PHE A 23 7.81 -2.26 -10.83
N GLY A 24 8.23 -1.30 -11.66
CA GLY A 24 8.07 -1.46 -13.11
C GLY A 24 8.38 -0.20 -13.89
N SER A 25 8.06 -0.27 -15.18
CA SER A 25 8.13 0.87 -16.10
C SER A 25 6.79 1.63 -16.16
N ALA A 26 6.88 2.92 -16.46
CA ALA A 26 5.72 3.76 -16.73
C ALA A 26 5.84 4.31 -18.15
N THR A 27 4.80 4.14 -18.96
CA THR A 27 4.74 4.67 -20.33
C THR A 27 3.50 5.52 -20.53
N VAL A 28 3.64 6.57 -21.35
CA VAL A 28 2.55 7.44 -21.79
C VAL A 28 2.60 7.46 -23.32
N ASN A 29 1.52 7.02 -23.96
CA ASN A 29 1.44 6.87 -25.42
C ASN A 29 2.58 6.01 -26.01
N GLY A 30 2.98 4.96 -25.29
CA GLY A 30 4.03 4.02 -25.72
C GLY A 30 5.47 4.52 -25.53
N SER A 31 5.67 5.77 -25.10
CA SER A 31 6.99 6.31 -24.74
C SER A 31 7.20 6.27 -23.22
N PRO A 32 8.45 6.17 -22.72
CA PRO A 32 8.72 6.30 -21.29
C PRO A 32 8.11 7.57 -20.71
N ALA A 33 7.49 7.46 -19.52
CA ALA A 33 7.00 8.63 -18.79
C ALA A 33 8.19 9.54 -18.43
N ILE A 34 7.97 10.86 -18.47
CA ILE A 34 9.01 11.84 -18.14
C ILE A 34 9.44 11.70 -16.68
N ASP A 35 10.71 11.97 -16.41
CA ASP A 35 11.23 11.99 -15.05
C ASP A 35 10.40 12.93 -14.16
N GLY A 36 10.12 12.50 -12.93
CA GLY A 36 9.24 13.21 -12.01
C GLY A 36 7.75 12.89 -12.17
N THR A 37 7.31 12.20 -13.24
CA THR A 37 5.94 11.69 -13.33
C THR A 37 5.65 10.79 -12.14
N VAL A 38 4.51 10.99 -11.48
CA VAL A 38 4.15 10.19 -10.31
C VAL A 38 3.38 8.94 -10.72
N VAL A 39 3.82 7.78 -10.24
CA VAL A 39 3.02 6.55 -10.20
C VAL A 39 2.47 6.41 -8.79
N ALA A 40 1.14 6.39 -8.67
CA ALA A 40 0.45 6.25 -7.39
C ALA A 40 -0.28 4.90 -7.34
N ALA A 41 -0.22 4.25 -6.18
CA ALA A 41 -1.02 3.07 -5.85
C ALA A 41 -2.18 3.49 -4.93
N LEU A 42 -3.40 3.12 -5.32
CA LEU A 42 -4.63 3.43 -4.62
C LEU A 42 -5.34 2.14 -4.22
N VAL A 43 -5.90 2.10 -3.02
CA VAL A 43 -6.78 1.03 -2.54
C VAL A 43 -8.12 1.65 -2.18
N ASP A 44 -9.21 1.15 -2.77
CA ASP A 44 -10.55 1.76 -2.69
C ASP A 44 -10.54 3.28 -3.03
N GLY A 45 -9.76 3.66 -4.03
CA GLY A 45 -9.63 5.07 -4.45
C GLY A 45 -8.82 5.96 -3.50
N ARG A 46 -8.25 5.42 -2.42
CA ARG A 46 -7.36 6.17 -1.51
C ARG A 46 -5.90 5.88 -1.86
N GLN A 47 -5.12 6.93 -2.11
CA GLN A 47 -3.68 6.77 -2.32
C GLN A 47 -3.01 6.23 -1.04
N VAL A 48 -2.26 5.13 -1.20
CA VAL A 48 -1.53 4.46 -0.10
C VAL A 48 -0.02 4.50 -0.32
N ALA A 49 0.43 4.61 -1.57
CA ALA A 49 1.84 4.79 -1.91
C ALA A 49 1.98 5.60 -3.20
N ALA A 50 3.09 6.32 -3.34
CA ALA A 50 3.44 7.04 -4.57
C ALA A 50 4.95 7.16 -4.72
N LYS A 51 5.44 7.07 -5.95
CA LYS A 51 6.86 7.25 -6.30
C LYS A 51 6.99 7.99 -7.63
N ALA A 52 8.06 8.77 -7.75
CA ALA A 52 8.42 9.43 -8.98
C ALA A 52 9.12 8.45 -9.93
N VAL A 53 8.83 8.61 -11.22
CA VAL A 53 9.55 7.96 -12.32
C VAL A 53 10.93 8.58 -12.45
N SER A 54 11.91 7.74 -12.71
CA SER A 54 13.27 8.09 -13.13
C SER A 54 13.70 7.10 -14.20
N ASP A 55 14.19 7.61 -15.33
CA ASP A 55 14.62 6.78 -16.47
C ASP A 55 13.52 5.81 -16.94
N GLY A 56 12.28 6.32 -17.03
CA GLY A 56 11.12 5.55 -17.48
C GLY A 56 10.58 4.49 -16.51
N SER A 57 11.21 4.33 -15.33
CA SER A 57 10.80 3.34 -14.32
C SER A 57 10.49 3.99 -12.97
N TYR A 58 9.61 3.35 -12.19
CA TYR A 58 9.34 3.76 -10.82
C TYR A 58 9.95 2.74 -9.84
N PRO A 59 10.54 3.20 -8.72
CA PRO A 59 11.09 2.32 -7.70
C PRO A 59 9.96 1.61 -6.93
N VAL A 60 10.33 0.70 -6.03
CA VAL A 60 9.34 -0.11 -5.29
C VAL A 60 8.28 0.74 -4.58
N LEU A 61 7.02 0.45 -4.89
CA LEU A 61 5.82 0.87 -4.17
C LEU A 61 5.46 -0.26 -3.20
N LEU A 62 5.51 0.04 -1.91
CA LEU A 62 5.06 -0.86 -0.86
C LEU A 62 3.60 -0.54 -0.53
N VAL A 63 2.71 -1.50 -0.74
CA VAL A 63 1.29 -1.41 -0.46
C VAL A 63 0.99 -2.31 0.72
N GLU A 64 0.77 -1.70 1.89
CA GLU A 64 0.41 -2.39 3.12
C GLU A 64 -0.77 -1.70 3.83
N PRO A 65 -1.63 -2.47 4.51
CA PRO A 65 -2.71 -1.90 5.30
C PRO A 65 -2.16 -1.19 6.55
N VAL A 66 -2.46 0.11 6.70
CA VAL A 66 -2.05 0.89 7.87
C VAL A 66 -3.05 0.77 9.03
N ALA A 67 -4.35 0.65 8.71
CA ALA A 67 -5.44 0.54 9.68
C ALA A 67 -6.49 -0.50 9.27
N ASP A 68 -7.00 -0.40 8.04
CA ASP A 68 -8.02 -1.31 7.51
C ASP A 68 -7.42 -2.46 6.70
N SER A 69 -8.01 -3.64 6.81
CA SER A 69 -7.65 -4.81 6.00
C SER A 69 -7.80 -4.53 4.50
N PHE A 70 -6.86 -5.04 3.70
CA PHE A 70 -6.91 -5.02 2.24
C PHE A 70 -7.48 -6.31 1.62
N VAL A 71 -7.96 -7.26 2.43
CA VAL A 71 -8.55 -8.51 1.93
C VAL A 71 -9.73 -8.20 1.00
N GLY A 72 -9.68 -8.74 -0.22
CA GLY A 72 -10.73 -8.56 -1.24
C GLY A 72 -10.73 -7.19 -1.93
N LYS A 73 -9.79 -6.30 -1.60
CA LYS A 73 -9.67 -4.98 -2.22
C LYS A 73 -8.81 -5.03 -3.49
N THR A 74 -9.00 -4.04 -4.36
CA THR A 74 -8.21 -3.87 -5.58
C THR A 74 -7.20 -2.74 -5.40
N VAL A 75 -5.97 -2.97 -5.88
CA VAL A 75 -4.96 -1.93 -6.03
C VAL A 75 -5.08 -1.35 -7.44
N THR A 76 -5.37 -0.06 -7.54
CA THR A 76 -5.41 0.70 -8.80
C THR A 76 -4.17 1.55 -8.91
N PHE A 77 -3.53 1.58 -10.08
CA PHE A 77 -2.37 2.42 -10.34
C PHE A 77 -2.74 3.58 -11.25
N THR A 78 -2.27 4.79 -10.94
CA THR A 78 -2.37 5.96 -11.84
C THR A 78 -0.98 6.45 -12.22
N ILE A 79 -0.87 7.06 -13.41
CA ILE A 79 0.34 7.69 -13.92
C ILE A 79 0.00 9.16 -14.18
N GLY A 80 0.76 10.07 -13.57
CA GLY A 80 0.57 11.52 -13.74
C GLY A 80 -0.30 12.21 -12.68
N GLY A 81 -0.82 11.45 -11.70
CA GLY A 81 -1.75 11.96 -10.68
C GLY A 81 -3.19 11.78 -11.10
#